data_AF-A0A7Y8IYS7-F1
#
_entry.id   AF-A0A7Y8IYS7-F1
#
_cell.length_a   1.000
_cell.length_b   1.000
_cell.length_c   1.000
_cell.angle_alpha   90.00
_cell.angle_beta   90.00
_cell.angle_gamma   90.00
#
_symmetry.space_group_name_H-M   'P 1'
#
loop_
_entity.id
_entity.type
_entity.pdbx_description
1 polymer ?
#
loop_
_entity_poly.entity_id
_entity_poly.type
_entity_poly.pdbx_seq_one_letter_code
_entity_poly.pdbx_strand_id
1 'polypeptide(L)'
;MIKVSVFYPNEEGKTFDMDYYFNKHMPMVRQKLGTACTCVDAEQGLGGISPGTPATYIAMCHFYFESMEAFQAAFGLHGQAIMADMQNYTN
;
A
#
# COMPACT_ATOMS: atom_id res chain seq x y z
N MET A 1 14.26 -8.83 10.13
CA MET A 1 13.51 -7.67 9.63
C MET A 1 13.35 -7.76 8.12
N ILE A 2 12.13 -7.57 7.62
CA ILE A 2 11.78 -7.59 6.19
C ILE A 2 10.96 -6.34 5.83
N LYS A 3 10.94 -6.00 4.54
CA LYS A 3 10.12 -4.93 3.95
C LYS A 3 9.20 -5.54 2.89
N VAL A 4 7.91 -5.59 3.15
CA VAL A 4 6.90 -6.00 2.17
C VAL A 4 6.45 -4.75 1.41
N SER A 5 6.56 -4.76 0.09
CA SER A 5 6.27 -3.59 -0.75
C SER A 5 5.12 -3.88 -1.69
N VAL A 6 4.21 -2.91 -1.81
CA VAL A 6 3.11 -2.92 -2.78
C VAL A 6 3.33 -1.74 -3.72
N PHE A 7 3.22 -2.01 -5.01
CA PHE A 7 3.43 -1.03 -6.06
C PHE A 7 2.17 -1.00 -6.93
N TYR A 8 1.64 0.19 -7.18
CA TYR A 8 0.51 0.41 -8.08
C TYR A 8 1.01 1.00 -9.39
N PRO A 9 1.15 0.21 -10.47
CA PRO A 9 1.62 0.70 -11.77
C PRO A 9 0.77 1.85 -12.29
N ASN A 10 1.43 2.86 -12.87
CA ASN A 10 0.75 3.96 -13.54
C ASN A 10 0.45 3.58 -14.99
N GLU A 11 -0.63 2.85 -15.17
CA GLU A 11 -1.11 2.35 -16.47
C GLU A 11 -2.33 3.14 -16.95
N GLU A 12 -2.55 3.12 -18.27
CA GLU A 12 -3.71 3.80 -18.87
C GLU A 12 -5.04 3.24 -18.32
N GLY A 13 -5.98 4.15 -18.01
CA GLY A 13 -7.28 3.79 -17.46
C GLY A 13 -7.29 3.46 -15.95
N LYS A 14 -6.13 3.46 -15.30
CA LYS A 14 -6.04 3.31 -13.85
C LYS A 14 -6.48 4.59 -13.14
N THR A 15 -7.28 4.41 -12.10
CA THR A 15 -7.76 5.46 -11.20
C THR A 15 -7.21 5.21 -9.82
N PHE A 16 -6.95 6.29 -9.08
CA PHE A 16 -6.46 6.18 -7.71
C PHE A 16 -6.94 7.36 -6.86
N ASP A 17 -7.73 7.09 -5.83
CA ASP A 17 -8.16 8.05 -4.82
C ASP A 17 -7.11 8.10 -3.69
N MET A 18 -6.17 9.05 -3.80
CA MET A 18 -5.10 9.22 -2.82
C MET A 18 -5.63 9.66 -1.45
N ASP A 19 -6.73 10.41 -1.41
CA ASP A 19 -7.33 10.88 -0.16
C ASP A 19 -7.95 9.72 0.61
N TYR A 20 -8.70 8.85 -0.06
CA TYR A 20 -9.19 7.61 0.55
C TYR A 20 -8.03 6.72 0.97
N TYR A 21 -7.03 6.55 0.11
CA TYR A 21 -5.89 5.68 0.38
C TYR A 21 -5.17 6.09 1.67
N PHE A 22 -4.79 7.37 1.80
CA PHE A 22 -4.05 7.84 2.97
C PHE A 22 -4.92 7.98 4.22
N ASN A 23 -6.18 8.41 4.10
CA ASN A 23 -7.01 8.74 5.26
C ASN A 23 -7.95 7.60 5.72
N LYS A 24 -8.13 6.55 4.91
CA LYS A 24 -9.00 5.40 5.22
C LYS A 24 -8.27 4.07 5.10
N HIS A 25 -7.71 3.77 3.94
CA HIS A 25 -7.11 2.47 3.67
C HIS A 25 -5.89 2.21 4.57
N MET A 26 -4.88 3.10 4.55
CA MET A 26 -3.65 2.90 5.29
C MET A 26 -3.85 2.84 6.83
N PRO A 27 -4.70 3.68 7.46
CA PRO A 27 -5.05 3.53 8.87
C PRO A 27 -5.73 2.19 9.19
N MET A 28 -6.65 1.74 8.33
CA MET A 28 -7.32 0.45 8.49
C MET A 28 -6.33 -0.72 8.40
N VAL A 29 -5.41 -0.69 7.44
CA VAL A 29 -4.35 -1.69 7.30
C VAL A 29 -3.44 -1.69 8.53
N ARG A 30 -3.00 -0.51 8.99
CA ARG A 30 -2.18 -0.37 10.21
C ARG A 30 -2.85 -0.98 11.43
N GLN A 31 -4.15 -0.73 11.58
CA GLN A 31 -4.96 -1.28 12.68
C GLN A 31 -5.05 -2.80 12.61
N LYS A 32 -5.31 -3.37 11.43
CA LYS A 32 -5.42 -4.82 11.24
C LYS A 32 -4.09 -5.54 11.45
N LEU A 33 -2.99 -5.00 10.92
CA LEU A 33 -1.67 -5.62 11.08
C LEU A 33 -1.12 -5.50 12.51
N GLY A 34 -1.62 -4.54 13.29
CA GLY A 34 -1.29 -4.39 14.71
C GLY A 34 0.20 -4.27 14.96
N THR A 35 0.67 -4.78 16.10
CA THR A 35 2.08 -4.66 16.50
C THR A 35 3.04 -5.50 15.67
N ALA A 36 2.54 -6.43 14.85
CA ALA A 36 3.38 -7.21 13.94
C ALA A 36 4.00 -6.33 12.84
N CYS A 37 3.27 -5.29 12.40
CA CYS A 37 3.80 -4.28 11.50
C CYS A 37 4.44 -3.15 12.32
N THR A 38 5.76 -3.05 12.25
CA THR A 38 6.55 -2.11 13.06
C THR A 38 6.59 -0.71 12.46
N CYS A 39 6.54 -0.62 11.13
CA CYS A 39 6.53 0.64 10.39
C CYS A 39 5.67 0.51 9.12
N VAL A 40 5.04 1.61 8.74
CA VAL A 40 4.30 1.78 7.49
C VAL A 40 4.79 3.04 6.82
N ASP A 41 5.13 2.93 5.54
CA ASP A 41 5.43 4.06 4.66
C ASP A 41 4.52 3.99 3.43
N ALA A 42 4.04 5.13 2.96
CA ALA A 42 3.17 5.19 1.79
C ALA A 42 3.35 6.52 1.07
N GLU A 43 3.55 6.43 -0.25
CA GLU A 43 3.94 7.56 -1.08
C GLU A 43 3.04 7.69 -2.32
N GLN A 44 2.85 8.94 -2.76
CA GLN A 44 2.25 9.26 -4.05
C GLN A 44 3.33 9.47 -5.10
N GLY A 45 3.16 8.86 -6.27
CA GLY A 45 3.95 9.18 -7.45
C GLY A 45 3.61 10.56 -8.01
N LEU A 46 4.58 11.46 -8.04
CA LEU A 46 4.38 12.83 -8.55
C LEU A 46 4.86 13.02 -10.00
N GLY A 47 5.84 12.25 -10.44
CA GLY A 47 6.43 12.33 -11.79
C GLY A 47 7.61 11.39 -11.97
N GLY A 48 8.02 11.19 -13.22
CA GLY A 48 9.24 10.45 -13.56
C GLY A 48 10.50 11.31 -13.47
N ILE A 49 11.65 10.72 -13.86
CA ILE A 49 12.97 11.39 -13.83
C ILE A 49 12.99 12.63 -14.74
N SER A 50 12.33 12.55 -15.90
CA SER A 50 12.26 13.64 -16.86
C SER A 50 11.10 14.58 -16.52
N PRO A 51 11.28 15.92 -16.58
CA PRO A 51 10.21 16.88 -16.33
C PRO A 51 8.97 16.59 -17.20
N GLY A 52 7.79 16.57 -16.58
CA GLY A 52 6.52 16.33 -17.25
C GLY A 52 6.20 14.87 -17.58
N THR A 53 7.09 13.92 -17.27
CA THR A 53 6.78 12.49 -17.42
C THR A 53 5.98 11.95 -16.23
N PRO A 54 5.04 11.02 -16.46
CA PRO A 54 4.29 10.38 -15.38
C PRO A 54 5.23 9.57 -14.46
N ALA A 55 4.86 9.44 -13.19
CA ALA A 55 5.52 8.50 -12.28
C ALA A 55 5.31 7.06 -12.77
N THR A 56 6.30 6.18 -12.56
CA THR A 56 6.17 4.74 -12.88
C THR A 56 5.08 4.06 -12.06
N TYR A 57 4.88 4.49 -10.82
CA TYR A 57 3.85 4.00 -9.91
C TYR A 57 2.99 5.17 -9.42
N ILE A 58 1.67 5.00 -9.39
CA ILE A 58 0.72 6.01 -8.89
C ILE A 58 0.86 6.15 -7.37
N ALA A 59 1.01 5.01 -6.69
CA ALA A 59 1.24 4.93 -5.27
C ALA A 59 2.16 3.74 -4.94
N MET A 60 2.85 3.86 -3.83
CA MET A 60 3.64 2.78 -3.23
C MET A 60 3.31 2.70 -1.74
N CYS A 61 3.41 1.50 -1.17
CA CYS A 61 3.48 1.38 0.27
C CYS A 61 4.38 0.24 0.71
N HIS A 62 4.85 0.39 1.94
CA HIS A 62 5.88 -0.43 2.51
C HIS A 62 5.54 -0.76 3.95
N PHE A 63 5.55 -2.05 4.26
CA PHE A 63 5.26 -2.57 5.58
C PHE A 63 6.47 -3.31 6.12
N TYR A 64 6.88 -2.96 7.34
CA TYR A 64 8.04 -3.56 7.99
C TYR A 64 7.58 -4.60 9.00
N PHE A 65 8.23 -5.77 8.98
CA PHE A 65 7.97 -6.89 9.89
C PHE A 65 9.29 -7.50 10.36
N GLU A 66 9.26 -8.22 11.48
CA GLU A 66 10.46 -8.90 11.97
C GLU A 66 10.87 -10.10 11.10
N SER A 67 9.91 -10.82 10.54
CA SER A 67 10.15 -11.98 9.68
C SER A 67 8.99 -12.22 8.69
N MET A 68 9.19 -13.15 7.75
CA MET A 68 8.14 -13.58 6.82
C MET A 68 6.97 -14.25 7.54
N GLU A 69 7.25 -15.01 8.59
CA GLU A 69 6.25 -15.69 9.41
C GLU A 69 5.36 -14.69 10.14
N ALA A 70 5.95 -13.61 10.69
CA ALA A 70 5.20 -12.53 11.33
C ALA A 70 4.26 -11.82 10.35
N PHE A 71 4.73 -11.55 9.13
CA PHE A 71 3.90 -11.01 8.05
C PHE A 71 2.76 -11.98 7.69
N GLN A 72 3.07 -13.25 7.43
CA GLN A 72 2.08 -14.25 7.02
C GLN A 72 1.00 -14.47 8.08
N ALA A 73 1.37 -14.50 9.36
CA ALA A 73 0.41 -14.63 10.45
C ALA A 73 -0.54 -13.43 10.54
N ALA A 74 0.00 -12.21 10.52
CA ALA A 74 -0.80 -10.98 10.61
C ALA A 74 -1.66 -10.75 9.36
N PHE A 75 -1.07 -10.91 8.18
CA PHE A 75 -1.76 -10.72 6.91
C PHE A 75 -2.73 -11.85 6.62
N GLY A 76 -2.44 -13.10 6.99
CA GLY A 76 -3.34 -14.24 6.78
C GLY A 76 -4.70 -14.08 7.47
N LEU A 77 -4.75 -13.44 8.64
CA LEU A 77 -5.98 -13.17 9.38
C LEU A 77 -6.84 -12.05 8.76
N HIS A 78 -6.22 -11.14 8.02
CA HIS A 78 -6.82 -9.85 7.67
C HIS A 78 -6.77 -9.50 6.19
N GLY A 79 -6.01 -10.26 5.40
CA GLY A 79 -5.67 -9.97 4.01
C GLY A 79 -6.89 -9.88 3.11
N GLN A 80 -7.90 -10.71 3.32
CA GLN A 80 -9.15 -10.64 2.56
C GLN A 80 -9.85 -9.29 2.75
N ALA A 81 -9.93 -8.80 3.98
CA ALA A 81 -10.56 -7.50 4.27
C ALA A 81 -9.71 -6.34 3.72
N ILE A 82 -8.38 -6.47 3.74
CA ILE A 82 -7.46 -5.47 3.16
C ILE A 82 -7.64 -5.39 1.65
N MET A 83 -7.64 -6.55 0.96
CA MET A 83 -7.80 -6.61 -0.50
C MET A 83 -9.20 -6.17 -0.94
N ALA A 84 -10.26 -6.48 -0.20
CA ALA A 84 -11.62 -6.10 -0.53
C ALA A 84 -11.86 -4.57 -0.48
N ASP A 85 -11.02 -3.83 0.24
CA ASP A 85 -11.09 -2.37 0.31
C ASP A 85 -10.48 -1.68 -0.92
N MET A 86 -9.72 -2.40 -1.76
CA MET A 86 -9.07 -1.84 -2.96
C MET A 86 -10.05 -1.16 -3.92
N GLN A 87 -11.23 -1.77 -4.11
CA GLN A 87 -12.28 -1.24 -4.99
C GLN A 87 -12.77 0.16 -4.61
N ASN A 88 -12.52 0.60 -3.37
CA ASN A 88 -12.96 1.91 -2.88
C ASN A 88 -12.02 3.05 -3.32
N TYR A 89 -10.79 2.74 -3.75
CA TYR A 89 -9.80 3.75 -4.12
C TYR A 89 -9.04 3.48 -5.41
N THR A 90 -9.04 2.26 -5.97
CA THR A 90 -8.32 1.95 -7.22
C THR A 90 -9.05 0.88 -8.04
N ASN A 91 -8.74 0.84 -9.33
CA ASN A 91 -9.20 -0.20 -10.28
C ASN A 91 -8.03 -0.90 -10.99
#